data_AF-A0A6M2DZ49-F1
#
_entry.id   AF-A0A6M2DZ49-F1
#
_cell.length_a   1.000
_cell.length_b   1.000
_cell.length_c   1.000
_cell.angle_alpha   90.00
_cell.angle_beta   90.00
_cell.angle_gamma   90.00
#
_symmetry.space_group_name_H-M   'P 1'
#
loop_
_entity.id
_entity.type
_entity.pdbx_description
1 polymer ?
#
loop_
_entity_poly.entity_id
_entity_poly.type
_entity_poly.pdbx_seq_one_letter_code
_entity_poly.pdbx_strand_id
1 'polypeptide(L)'
;MSESSEGIHPLVWSAGFIAVTLLLAQGCRMGASRTQRGMIRSLLLEGIAAAELCASCFELIIVADNYGVSMYAIFLFILTIWWSMVWGDATACPYTLLEDVVEDKATLREAVLKTWAQLVGGCLIFRYVQLFWYLELSPTHTGRAFENCTADLQVSPMLGTAIEGIATCLCRLTSKIISYHEPRFAAALDSFVGTALVVAAFNYSGGYFNPVLATSLKFGCMGHSAWEHVFVYWFGACGGALAATALWRIPQIRNRLVRSKSKFE
;
A
#
# COMPACT_ATOMS: atom_id res chain seq x y z
N MET A 1 21.04 -26.42 -26.99
CA MET A 1 19.60 -26.69 -27.12
C MET A 1 19.24 -27.59 -25.94
N SER A 2 19.12 -27.00 -24.74
CA SER A 2 19.05 -27.73 -23.48
C SER A 2 17.67 -27.62 -22.87
N GLU A 3 17.04 -28.79 -22.78
CA GLU A 3 16.21 -29.26 -21.67
C GLU A 3 15.01 -28.39 -21.26
N SER A 4 13.87 -28.76 -21.85
CA SER A 4 12.57 -28.74 -21.18
C SER A 4 12.63 -29.54 -19.87
N SER A 5 12.67 -28.84 -18.73
CA SER A 5 12.12 -29.39 -17.49
C SER A 5 10.71 -28.85 -17.31
N GLU A 6 9.75 -29.73 -17.07
CA GLU A 6 8.36 -29.45 -16.71
C GLU A 6 8.30 -28.81 -15.30
N GLY A 7 8.89 -27.61 -15.15
CA GLY A 7 8.88 -26.84 -13.92
C GLY A 7 7.71 -25.87 -13.88
N ILE A 8 7.19 -25.59 -12.68
CA ILE A 8 6.22 -24.51 -12.46
C ILE A 8 6.88 -23.17 -12.85
N HIS A 9 6.22 -22.40 -13.71
CA HIS A 9 6.74 -21.11 -14.19
C HIS A 9 7.03 -20.16 -13.01
N PRO A 10 8.15 -19.41 -12.98
CA PRO A 10 8.55 -18.61 -11.81
C PRO A 10 7.48 -17.62 -11.30
N LEU A 11 6.78 -16.94 -12.21
CA LEU A 11 5.66 -16.07 -11.86
C LEU A 11 4.53 -16.77 -11.08
N VAL A 12 4.33 -18.08 -11.28
CA VAL A 12 3.33 -18.87 -10.53
C VAL A 12 3.73 -19.03 -9.07
N TRP A 13 5.03 -19.07 -8.75
CA TRP A 13 5.49 -19.07 -7.36
C TRP A 13 5.18 -17.75 -6.67
N SER A 14 5.43 -16.61 -7.33
CA SER A 14 5.05 -15.29 -6.81
C SER A 14 3.54 -15.13 -6.64
N ALA A 15 2.76 -15.53 -7.65
CA ALA A 15 1.30 -15.50 -7.57
C ALA A 15 0.76 -16.43 -6.48
N GLY A 16 1.35 -17.63 -6.34
CA GLY A 16 1.01 -18.60 -5.30
C GLY A 16 1.32 -18.08 -3.91
N PHE A 17 2.49 -17.46 -3.71
CA PHE A 17 2.85 -16.82 -2.44
C PHE A 17 1.86 -15.72 -2.06
N ILE A 18 1.54 -14.83 -3.01
CA ILE A 18 0.55 -13.77 -2.80
C ILE A 18 -0.79 -14.41 -2.41
N ALA A 19 -1.31 -15.36 -3.20
CA ALA A 19 -2.57 -16.02 -2.94
C ALA A 19 -2.62 -16.70 -1.56
N VAL A 20 -1.58 -17.45 -1.18
CA VAL A 20 -1.47 -18.08 0.15
C VAL A 20 -1.45 -17.03 1.24
N THR A 21 -0.74 -15.93 1.05
CA THR A 21 -0.69 -14.81 2.01
C THR A 21 -2.08 -14.20 2.21
N LEU A 22 -2.83 -13.95 1.13
CA LEU A 22 -4.20 -13.43 1.21
C LEU A 22 -5.13 -14.41 1.97
N LEU A 23 -5.00 -15.71 1.71
CA LEU A 23 -5.81 -16.75 2.37
C LEU A 23 -5.47 -16.88 3.87
N LEU A 24 -4.19 -16.88 4.23
CA LEU A 24 -3.75 -16.91 5.63
C LEU A 24 -4.24 -15.67 6.37
N ALA A 25 -4.12 -14.49 5.75
CA ALA A 25 -4.60 -13.25 6.31
C ALA A 25 -6.14 -13.22 6.47
N GLN A 26 -6.91 -13.83 5.55
CA GLN A 26 -8.35 -14.04 5.76
C GLN A 26 -8.63 -14.95 6.96
N GLY A 27 -7.89 -16.05 7.12
CA GLY A 27 -8.01 -16.92 8.28
C GLY A 27 -7.74 -16.17 9.59
N CYS A 28 -6.64 -15.39 9.63
CA CYS A 28 -6.29 -14.54 10.77
C CYS A 28 -7.35 -13.49 11.04
N ARG A 29 -7.89 -12.85 10.01
CA ARG A 29 -8.98 -11.87 10.11
C ARG A 29 -10.24 -12.49 10.70
N MET A 30 -10.65 -13.67 10.26
CA MET A 30 -11.78 -14.41 10.82
C MET A 30 -11.53 -14.81 12.28
N GLY A 31 -10.28 -15.10 12.65
CA GLY A 31 -9.87 -15.29 14.04
C GLY A 31 -10.05 -14.01 14.86
N ALA A 32 -9.46 -12.91 14.40
CA ALA A 32 -9.49 -11.61 15.05
C ALA A 32 -10.92 -11.06 15.19
N SER A 33 -11.80 -11.29 14.21
CA SER A 33 -13.18 -10.79 14.25
C SER A 33 -14.05 -11.44 15.33
N ARG A 34 -13.63 -12.58 15.90
CA ARG A 34 -14.32 -13.23 17.03
C ARG A 34 -14.14 -12.47 18.35
N THR A 35 -13.15 -11.59 18.45
CA THR A 35 -12.94 -10.83 19.68
C THR A 35 -14.04 -9.79 19.88
N GLN A 36 -14.65 -9.80 21.06
CA GLN A 36 -15.74 -8.89 21.43
C GLN A 36 -15.23 -7.51 21.86
N ARG A 37 -13.92 -7.36 22.10
CA ARG A 37 -13.30 -6.10 22.51
C ARG A 37 -12.99 -5.25 21.28
N GLY A 38 -13.81 -4.23 21.02
CA GLY A 38 -13.75 -3.39 19.82
C GLY A 38 -12.36 -2.82 19.51
N MET A 39 -11.67 -2.25 20.50
CA MET A 39 -10.31 -1.71 20.31
C MET A 39 -9.32 -2.80 19.92
N ILE A 40 -9.27 -3.90 20.66
CA ILE A 40 -8.35 -5.01 20.38
C ILE A 40 -8.64 -5.61 19.01
N ARG A 41 -9.92 -5.76 18.65
CA ARG A 41 -10.34 -6.20 17.32
C ARG A 41 -9.75 -5.29 16.25
N SER A 42 -9.93 -3.98 16.40
CA SER A 42 -9.45 -3.03 15.39
C SER A 42 -7.93 -3.04 15.27
N LEU A 43 -7.19 -3.11 16.39
CA LEU A 43 -5.73 -3.20 16.38
C LEU A 43 -5.24 -4.48 15.70
N LEU A 44 -5.86 -5.62 15.99
CA LEU A 44 -5.52 -6.89 15.32
C LEU A 44 -5.80 -6.81 13.82
N LEU A 45 -6.95 -6.28 13.42
CA LEU A 45 -7.31 -6.14 12.01
C LEU A 45 -6.35 -5.22 11.25
N GLU A 46 -5.97 -4.08 11.84
CA GLU A 46 -4.99 -3.16 11.25
C GLU A 46 -3.61 -3.81 11.10
N GLY A 47 -3.15 -4.55 12.11
CA GLY A 47 -1.89 -5.27 12.05
C GLY A 47 -1.89 -6.38 10.99
N ILE A 48 -2.96 -7.17 10.89
CA ILE A 48 -3.05 -8.25 9.89
C ILE A 48 -3.18 -7.66 8.48
N ALA A 49 -3.96 -6.59 8.29
CA ALA A 49 -4.09 -5.90 7.01
C ALA A 49 -2.73 -5.35 6.53
N ALA A 50 -1.98 -4.69 7.43
CA ALA A 50 -0.65 -4.19 7.12
C ALA A 50 0.35 -5.32 6.82
N ALA A 51 0.27 -6.44 7.55
CA ALA A 51 1.09 -7.61 7.27
C ALA A 51 0.79 -8.20 5.87
N GLU A 52 -0.48 -8.42 5.53
CA GLU A 52 -0.91 -8.91 4.21
C GLU A 52 -0.43 -7.99 3.08
N LEU A 53 -0.64 -6.68 3.24
CA LEU A 53 -0.19 -5.64 2.32
C LEU A 53 1.32 -5.72 2.12
N CYS A 54 2.10 -5.68 3.20
CA CYS A 54 3.57 -5.66 3.10
C CYS A 54 4.13 -6.95 2.52
N ALA A 55 3.64 -8.13 2.92
CA ALA A 55 4.09 -9.40 2.33
C ALA A 55 3.81 -9.46 0.83
N SER A 56 2.62 -9.06 0.42
CA SER A 56 2.25 -9.04 -1.00
C SER A 56 3.17 -8.08 -1.77
N CYS A 57 3.42 -6.88 -1.23
CA CYS A 57 4.31 -5.90 -1.86
C CYS A 57 5.79 -6.31 -1.87
N PHE A 58 6.28 -7.05 -0.88
CA PHE A 58 7.63 -7.64 -0.96
C PHE A 58 7.73 -8.58 -2.16
N GLU A 59 6.75 -9.45 -2.38
CA GLU A 59 6.76 -10.34 -3.54
C GLU A 59 6.52 -9.58 -4.85
N LEU A 60 5.77 -8.47 -4.82
CA LEU A 60 5.64 -7.59 -5.99
C LEU A 60 6.98 -6.99 -6.42
N ILE A 61 7.93 -6.75 -5.52
CA ILE A 61 9.29 -6.33 -5.89
C ILE A 61 9.96 -7.41 -6.75
N ILE A 62 9.84 -8.68 -6.36
CA ILE A 62 10.34 -9.81 -7.17
C ILE A 62 9.68 -9.82 -8.55
N VAL A 63 8.36 -9.58 -8.62
CA VAL A 63 7.64 -9.48 -9.90
C VAL A 63 8.15 -8.31 -10.74
N ALA A 64 8.33 -7.13 -10.15
CA ALA A 64 8.82 -5.94 -10.86
C ALA A 64 10.24 -6.14 -11.41
N ASP A 65 11.15 -6.68 -10.60
CA ASP A 65 12.56 -6.87 -10.97
C ASP A 65 12.74 -7.90 -12.09
N ASN A 66 11.87 -8.91 -12.18
CA ASN A 66 12.00 -10.01 -13.15
C ASN A 66 11.08 -9.89 -14.37
N TYR A 67 9.94 -9.20 -14.24
CA TYR A 67 8.91 -9.10 -15.28
C TYR A 67 8.52 -7.65 -15.64
N GLY A 68 9.11 -6.67 -14.96
CA GLY A 68 8.93 -5.26 -15.23
C GLY A 68 7.69 -4.64 -14.57
N VAL A 69 7.65 -3.31 -14.62
CA VAL A 69 6.60 -2.48 -13.99
C VAL A 69 5.20 -2.78 -14.53
N SER A 70 5.08 -3.22 -15.79
CA SER A 70 3.79 -3.59 -16.37
C SER A 70 3.16 -4.80 -15.67
N MET A 71 3.93 -5.84 -15.35
CA MET A 71 3.41 -7.00 -14.64
C MET A 71 3.12 -6.66 -13.17
N TYR A 72 4.01 -5.91 -12.53
CA TYR A 72 3.79 -5.32 -11.21
C TYR A 72 2.44 -4.58 -11.14
N ALA A 73 2.14 -3.73 -12.13
CA ALA A 73 0.91 -2.94 -12.17
C ALA A 73 -0.34 -3.81 -12.26
N ILE A 74 -0.30 -4.91 -13.02
CA ILE A 74 -1.44 -5.84 -13.13
C ILE A 74 -1.74 -6.47 -11.76
N PHE A 75 -0.71 -6.99 -11.08
CA PHE A 75 -0.89 -7.59 -9.76
C PHE A 75 -1.33 -6.55 -8.71
N LEU A 76 -0.70 -5.38 -8.69
CA LEU A 76 -1.06 -4.31 -7.77
C LEU A 76 -2.50 -3.83 -7.98
N PHE A 77 -2.95 -3.73 -9.23
CA PHE A 77 -4.34 -3.37 -9.54
C PHE A 77 -5.34 -4.40 -9.00
N ILE A 78 -5.05 -5.70 -9.15
CA ILE A 78 -5.89 -6.77 -8.61
C ILE A 78 -5.88 -6.74 -7.07
N LEU A 79 -4.71 -6.54 -6.46
CA LEU A 79 -4.54 -6.47 -5.01
C LEU A 79 -5.23 -5.26 -4.39
N THR A 80 -5.18 -4.09 -5.03
CA THR A 80 -5.88 -2.89 -4.56
C THR A 80 -7.40 -3.08 -4.57
N ILE A 81 -7.94 -3.74 -5.60
CA ILE A 81 -9.36 -4.16 -5.61
C ILE A 81 -9.63 -5.12 -4.46
N TRP A 82 -8.81 -6.16 -4.30
CA TRP A 82 -8.94 -7.13 -3.21
C TRP A 82 -8.98 -6.46 -1.84
N TRP A 83 -8.01 -5.61 -1.52
CA TRP A 83 -7.93 -4.92 -0.23
C TRP A 83 -9.15 -4.05 0.04
N SER A 84 -9.65 -3.35 -0.98
CA SER A 84 -10.84 -2.49 -0.86
C SER A 84 -12.13 -3.27 -0.54
N MET A 85 -12.26 -4.50 -1.05
CA MET A 85 -13.44 -5.35 -0.80
C MET A 85 -13.36 -6.09 0.52
N VAL A 86 -12.14 -6.44 0.92
CA VAL A 86 -11.90 -7.35 2.02
C VAL A 86 -11.82 -6.57 3.32
N TRP A 87 -10.91 -5.63 3.48
CA TRP A 87 -10.48 -5.19 4.82
C TRP A 87 -11.46 -4.28 5.57
N GLY A 88 -12.52 -3.79 4.92
CA GLY A 88 -13.56 -2.98 5.56
C GLY A 88 -12.95 -1.73 6.19
N ASP A 89 -13.13 -1.55 7.50
CA ASP A 89 -12.63 -0.39 8.23
C ASP A 89 -11.12 -0.41 8.53
N ALA A 90 -10.44 -1.56 8.33
CA ALA A 90 -9.00 -1.64 8.54
C ALA A 90 -8.28 -1.06 7.32
N THR A 91 -7.45 -0.04 7.53
CA THR A 91 -6.92 0.75 6.42
C THR A 91 -5.51 0.34 6.01
N ALA A 92 -4.74 -0.27 6.92
CA ALA A 92 -3.31 -0.52 6.74
C ALA A 92 -2.51 0.71 6.29
N CYS A 93 -3.02 1.92 6.55
CA CYS A 93 -2.48 3.17 6.06
C CYS A 93 -2.55 4.26 7.15
N PRO A 94 -1.41 4.81 7.61
CA PRO A 94 -1.41 5.80 8.69
C PRO A 94 -2.14 7.10 8.37
N TYR A 95 -2.04 7.63 7.16
CA TYR A 95 -2.65 8.94 6.88
C TYR A 95 -4.18 8.88 6.84
N THR A 96 -4.79 7.73 6.53
CA THR A 96 -6.26 7.62 6.57
C THR A 96 -6.77 7.69 8.01
N LEU A 97 -6.00 7.16 8.96
CA LEU A 97 -6.26 7.33 10.39
C LEU A 97 -6.11 8.80 10.83
N LEU A 98 -5.15 9.54 10.24
CA LEU A 98 -5.02 10.98 10.48
C LEU A 98 -6.18 11.78 9.85
N GLU A 99 -6.65 11.38 8.67
CA GLU A 99 -7.86 11.95 8.06
C GLU A 99 -9.07 11.77 8.99
N ASP A 100 -9.25 10.56 9.55
CA ASP A 100 -10.34 10.29 10.51
C ASP A 100 -10.23 11.13 11.78
N VAL A 101 -9.02 11.39 12.28
CA VAL A 101 -8.81 12.30 13.42
C VAL A 101 -9.19 13.74 13.06
N VAL A 102 -8.76 14.22 11.90
CA VAL A 102 -9.08 15.58 11.45
C VAL A 102 -10.57 15.73 11.16
N GLU A 103 -11.24 14.66 10.71
CA GLU A 103 -12.68 14.55 10.46
C GLU A 103 -13.53 14.21 11.68
N ASP A 104 -12.95 14.24 12.89
CA ASP A 104 -13.63 13.98 14.16
C ASP A 104 -14.32 12.60 14.21
N LYS A 105 -13.84 11.64 13.42
CA LYS A 105 -14.31 10.25 13.36
C LYS A 105 -13.57 9.32 14.31
N ALA A 106 -12.34 9.67 14.67
CA ALA A 106 -11.49 8.88 15.57
C ALA A 106 -10.66 9.79 16.49
N THR A 107 -10.22 9.26 17.62
CA THR A 107 -9.30 9.98 18.52
C THR A 107 -7.85 9.85 18.06
N LEU A 108 -7.01 10.84 18.39
CA LEU A 108 -5.56 10.76 18.10
C LEU A 108 -4.92 9.51 18.75
N ARG A 109 -5.39 9.13 19.95
CA ARG A 109 -4.93 7.93 20.63
C ARG A 109 -5.22 6.66 19.83
N GLU A 110 -6.42 6.55 19.26
CA GLU A 110 -6.79 5.43 18.39
C GLU A 110 -5.92 5.38 17.14
N ALA A 111 -5.72 6.51 16.47
CA ALA A 111 -4.87 6.59 15.29
C ALA A 111 -3.44 6.13 15.62
N VAL A 112 -2.84 6.62 16.70
CA VAL A 112 -1.48 6.22 17.13
C VAL A 112 -1.40 4.73 17.43
N LEU A 113 -2.36 4.17 18.17
CA LEU A 113 -2.36 2.74 18.50
C LEU A 113 -2.52 1.87 17.25
N LYS A 114 -3.41 2.26 16.34
CA LYS A 114 -3.61 1.55 15.06
C LYS A 114 -2.38 1.65 14.17
N THR A 115 -1.78 2.82 14.01
CA THR A 115 -0.51 2.99 13.27
C THR A 115 0.60 2.13 13.86
N TRP A 116 0.68 2.04 15.20
CA TRP A 116 1.65 1.15 15.83
C TRP A 116 1.37 -0.33 15.51
N ALA A 117 0.10 -0.75 15.54
CA ALA A 117 -0.29 -2.10 15.14
C ALA A 117 0.05 -2.39 13.67
N GLN A 118 -0.17 -1.42 12.77
CA GLN A 118 0.21 -1.51 11.35
C GLN A 118 1.72 -1.71 11.19
N LEU A 119 2.55 -0.92 11.89
CA LEU A 119 4.00 -1.05 11.86
C LEU A 119 4.47 -2.40 12.40
N VAL A 120 3.91 -2.86 13.52
CA VAL A 120 4.24 -4.18 14.08
C VAL A 120 3.90 -5.28 13.08
N GLY A 121 2.72 -5.23 12.45
CA GLY A 121 2.33 -6.19 11.41
C GLY A 121 3.26 -6.19 10.20
N GLY A 122 3.53 -5.00 9.64
CA GLY A 122 4.40 -4.83 8.48
C GLY A 122 5.87 -5.19 8.73
N CYS A 123 6.40 -4.96 9.94
CA CYS A 123 7.77 -5.36 10.26
C CYS A 123 7.88 -6.86 10.56
N LEU A 124 6.92 -7.46 11.27
CA LEU A 124 6.98 -8.89 11.63
C LEU A 124 6.81 -9.80 10.40
N ILE A 125 6.02 -9.36 9.40
CA ILE A 125 5.76 -10.18 8.22
C ILE A 125 7.02 -10.41 7.36
N PHE A 126 8.05 -9.56 7.50
CA PHE A 126 9.30 -9.76 6.78
C PHE A 126 9.95 -11.12 7.09
N ARG A 127 9.80 -11.65 8.32
CA ARG A 127 10.33 -12.99 8.65
C ARG A 127 9.64 -14.11 7.88
N TYR A 128 8.34 -13.97 7.62
CA TYR A 128 7.58 -14.91 6.79
C TYR A 128 8.02 -14.83 5.32
N VAL A 129 8.22 -13.63 4.80
CA VAL A 129 8.74 -13.40 3.44
C VAL A 129 10.16 -13.96 3.28
N GLN A 130 11.05 -13.65 4.21
CA GLN A 130 12.44 -14.15 4.21
C GLN A 130 12.49 -15.68 4.24
N LEU A 131 11.64 -16.33 5.03
CA LEU A 131 11.56 -17.79 5.05
C LEU A 131 11.17 -18.33 3.68
N PHE A 132 10.18 -17.73 3.02
CA PHE A 132 9.76 -18.15 1.69
C PHE A 132 10.89 -17.97 0.65
N TRP A 133 11.55 -16.81 0.63
CA TRP A 133 12.69 -16.57 -0.26
C TRP A 133 13.88 -17.49 0.03
N TYR A 134 14.12 -17.85 1.28
CA TYR A 134 15.20 -18.76 1.68
C TYR A 134 15.01 -20.18 1.13
N LEU A 135 13.76 -20.59 0.85
CA LEU A 135 13.50 -21.90 0.26
C LEU A 135 13.89 -21.98 -1.24
N GLU A 136 14.17 -20.85 -1.88
CA GLU A 136 14.62 -20.75 -3.28
C GLU A 136 13.78 -21.61 -4.24
N LEU A 137 12.45 -21.64 -4.03
CA LEU A 137 11.51 -22.48 -4.80
C LEU A 137 11.43 -22.08 -6.28
N SER A 138 11.99 -20.92 -6.63
CA SER A 138 12.01 -20.38 -7.97
C SER A 138 13.36 -19.70 -8.28
N PRO A 139 13.83 -19.72 -9.54
CA PRO A 139 15.04 -18.99 -9.93
C PRO A 139 15.01 -17.50 -9.55
N THR A 140 13.83 -16.87 -9.53
CA THR A 140 13.64 -15.46 -9.15
C THR A 140 13.84 -15.20 -7.66
N HIS A 141 13.84 -16.23 -6.81
CA HIS A 141 14.08 -16.15 -5.37
C HIS A 141 15.52 -16.47 -4.96
N THR A 142 16.33 -17.02 -5.86
CA THR A 142 17.73 -17.39 -5.59
C THR A 142 18.50 -16.20 -5.00
N GLY A 143 19.06 -16.36 -3.81
CA GLY A 143 19.83 -15.33 -3.11
C GLY A 143 19.03 -14.15 -2.53
N ARG A 144 17.71 -14.04 -2.80
CA ARG A 144 16.90 -12.88 -2.37
C ARG A 144 16.79 -12.73 -0.85
N ALA A 145 16.78 -13.84 -0.11
CA ALA A 145 16.72 -13.82 1.34
C ALA A 145 17.94 -13.13 2.00
N PHE A 146 19.06 -13.05 1.29
CA PHE A 146 20.34 -12.51 1.77
C PHE A 146 20.79 -11.26 1.01
N GLU A 147 19.98 -10.77 0.08
CA GLU A 147 20.31 -9.59 -0.71
C GLU A 147 20.31 -8.33 0.16
N ASN A 148 21.30 -7.46 -0.07
CA ASN A 148 21.34 -6.17 0.62
C ASN A 148 20.22 -5.27 0.09
N CYS A 149 19.42 -4.72 1.00
CA CYS A 149 18.36 -3.82 0.61
C CYS A 149 18.89 -2.45 0.17
N THR A 150 18.40 -1.99 -0.97
CA THR A 150 18.60 -0.64 -1.49
C THR A 150 17.29 0.15 -1.46
N ALA A 151 17.44 1.45 -1.28
CA ALA A 151 16.33 2.39 -1.33
C ALA A 151 15.79 2.59 -2.75
N ASP A 152 14.47 2.80 -2.87
CA ASP A 152 13.82 3.09 -4.16
C ASP A 152 13.76 4.58 -4.48
N LEU A 153 14.15 5.45 -3.55
CA LEU A 153 14.24 6.88 -3.78
C LEU A 153 15.40 7.19 -4.75
N GLN A 154 15.08 7.48 -6.00
CA GLN A 154 16.03 7.79 -7.08
C GLN A 154 16.18 9.30 -7.33
N VAL A 155 15.45 10.14 -6.60
CA VAL A 155 15.47 11.60 -6.70
C VAL A 155 15.89 12.25 -5.38
N SER A 156 16.10 13.58 -5.39
CA SER A 156 16.38 14.31 -4.15
C SER A 156 15.24 14.13 -3.13
N PRO A 157 15.54 14.08 -1.82
CA PRO A 157 14.51 13.90 -0.78
C PRO A 157 13.38 14.94 -0.85
N MET A 158 13.70 16.18 -1.22
CA MET A 158 12.68 17.22 -1.42
C MET A 158 11.73 16.88 -2.57
N LEU A 159 12.26 16.44 -3.72
CA LEU A 159 11.44 16.06 -4.86
C LEU A 159 10.65 14.78 -4.56
N GLY A 160 11.25 13.80 -3.90
CA GLY A 160 10.54 12.58 -3.44
C GLY A 160 9.37 12.91 -2.52
N THR A 161 9.58 13.81 -1.56
CA THR A 161 8.53 14.30 -0.65
C THR A 161 7.39 14.97 -1.43
N ALA A 162 7.71 15.78 -2.44
CA ALA A 162 6.71 16.42 -3.28
C ALA A 162 5.94 15.40 -4.14
N ILE A 163 6.60 14.39 -4.70
CA ILE A 163 5.98 13.32 -5.49
C ILE A 163 5.00 12.52 -4.63
N GLU A 164 5.46 12.01 -3.48
CA GLU A 164 4.65 11.25 -2.53
C GLU A 164 3.45 12.09 -2.04
N GLY A 165 3.66 13.37 -1.71
CA GLY A 165 2.59 14.25 -1.24
C GLY A 165 1.58 14.64 -2.32
N ILE A 166 2.02 15.04 -3.51
CA ILE A 166 1.11 15.43 -4.60
C ILE A 166 0.32 14.23 -5.08
N ALA A 167 0.97 13.08 -5.30
CA ALA A 167 0.28 11.87 -5.74
C ALA A 167 -0.70 11.37 -4.67
N THR A 168 -0.32 11.38 -3.38
CA THR A 168 -1.27 11.04 -2.30
C THR A 168 -2.46 12.01 -2.29
N CYS A 169 -2.24 13.32 -2.45
CA CYS A 169 -3.31 14.30 -2.53
C CYS A 169 -4.27 14.02 -3.70
N LEU A 170 -3.73 13.71 -4.88
CA LEU A 170 -4.51 13.36 -6.07
C LEU A 170 -5.32 12.07 -5.86
N CYS A 171 -4.69 11.01 -5.30
CA CYS A 171 -5.38 9.78 -4.91
C CYS A 171 -6.57 10.10 -4.00
N ARG A 172 -6.32 10.80 -2.88
CA ARG A 172 -7.36 11.08 -1.88
C ARG A 172 -8.48 11.97 -2.39
N LEU A 173 -8.19 13.01 -3.16
CA LEU A 173 -9.22 13.82 -3.82
C LEU A 173 -10.06 12.98 -4.77
N THR A 174 -9.42 12.12 -5.56
CA THR A 174 -10.11 11.25 -6.51
C THR A 174 -10.99 10.23 -5.80
N SER A 175 -10.51 9.59 -4.73
CA SER A 175 -11.31 8.70 -3.89
C SER A 175 -12.54 9.41 -3.33
N LYS A 176 -12.41 10.66 -2.84
CA LYS A 176 -13.54 11.45 -2.34
C LYS A 176 -14.54 11.80 -3.45
N ILE A 177 -14.08 12.11 -4.67
CA ILE A 177 -14.95 12.34 -5.84
C ILE A 177 -15.70 11.06 -6.24
N ILE A 178 -15.00 9.93 -6.31
CA ILE A 178 -15.58 8.63 -6.64
C ILE A 178 -16.63 8.25 -5.59
N SER A 179 -16.29 8.38 -4.31
CA SER A 179 -17.21 8.12 -3.19
C SER A 179 -18.43 9.05 -3.23
N TYR A 180 -18.28 10.31 -3.63
CA TYR A 180 -19.42 11.23 -3.77
C TYR A 180 -20.40 10.79 -4.86
N HIS A 181 -19.90 10.28 -5.99
CA HIS A 181 -20.73 9.89 -7.13
C HIS A 181 -21.27 8.46 -7.06
N GLU A 182 -20.75 7.65 -6.13
CA GLU A 182 -21.09 6.24 -5.93
C GLU A 182 -21.27 5.43 -7.23
N PRO A 183 -20.29 5.46 -8.17
CA PRO A 183 -20.41 4.72 -9.41
C PRO A 183 -20.40 3.21 -9.15
N ARG A 184 -21.04 2.44 -10.04
CA ARG A 184 -21.14 0.97 -9.94
C ARG A 184 -19.78 0.26 -9.74
N PHE A 185 -18.71 0.83 -10.27
CA PHE A 185 -17.35 0.27 -10.21
C PHE A 185 -16.39 1.15 -9.40
N ALA A 186 -16.87 1.81 -8.34
CA ALA A 186 -16.08 2.71 -7.50
C ALA A 186 -14.74 2.12 -7.05
N ALA A 187 -14.74 0.89 -6.52
CA ALA A 187 -13.54 0.20 -6.07
C ALA A 187 -12.51 0.01 -7.19
N ALA A 188 -12.95 -0.40 -8.39
CA ALA A 188 -12.07 -0.60 -9.53
C ALA A 188 -11.51 0.72 -10.07
N LEU A 189 -12.31 1.78 -10.10
CA LEU A 189 -11.87 3.12 -10.51
C LEU A 189 -10.82 3.69 -9.54
N ASP A 190 -11.07 3.57 -8.24
CA ASP A 190 -10.15 4.04 -7.20
C ASP A 190 -8.82 3.27 -7.25
N SER A 191 -8.91 1.94 -7.38
CA SER A 191 -7.76 1.04 -7.56
C SER A 191 -6.96 1.36 -8.82
N PHE A 192 -7.64 1.70 -9.93
CA PHE A 192 -6.99 2.07 -11.18
C PHE A 192 -6.20 3.37 -11.03
N VAL A 193 -6.81 4.40 -10.45
CA VAL A 193 -6.14 5.70 -10.24
C VAL A 193 -4.96 5.56 -9.28
N GLY A 194 -5.14 4.86 -8.16
CA GLY A 194 -4.07 4.56 -7.22
C GLY A 194 -2.91 3.85 -7.90
N THR A 195 -3.19 2.75 -8.59
CA THR A 195 -2.16 1.96 -9.31
C THR A 195 -1.45 2.79 -10.38
N ALA A 196 -2.19 3.60 -11.16
CA ALA A 196 -1.60 4.45 -12.19
C ALA A 196 -0.63 5.48 -11.61
N LEU A 197 -0.98 6.10 -10.48
CA LEU A 197 -0.09 7.04 -9.78
C LEU A 197 1.13 6.34 -9.19
N VAL A 198 0.98 5.10 -8.68
CA VAL A 198 2.11 4.30 -8.19
C VAL A 198 3.09 4.04 -9.33
N VAL A 199 2.58 3.58 -10.48
CA VAL A 199 3.39 3.34 -11.69
C VAL A 199 4.07 4.62 -12.16
N ALA A 200 3.37 5.76 -12.14
CA ALA A 200 3.94 7.05 -12.52
C ALA A 200 5.09 7.50 -11.58
N ALA A 201 5.01 7.19 -10.29
CA ALA A 201 6.01 7.54 -9.29
C ALA A 201 7.10 6.47 -9.07
N PHE A 202 6.94 5.29 -9.66
CA PHE A 202 7.74 4.08 -9.40
C PHE A 202 9.25 4.34 -9.50
N ASN A 203 9.71 4.88 -10.64
CA ASN A 203 11.13 5.14 -10.90
C ASN A 203 11.70 6.39 -10.19
N TYR A 204 10.90 7.08 -9.38
CA TYR A 204 11.34 8.29 -8.68
C TYR A 204 11.42 8.09 -7.17
N SER A 205 10.34 7.60 -6.57
CA SER A 205 10.21 7.43 -5.10
C SER A 205 9.88 6.01 -4.68
N GLY A 206 9.67 5.10 -5.64
CA GLY A 206 9.00 3.81 -5.42
C GLY A 206 7.47 3.90 -5.48
N GLY A 207 6.89 5.10 -5.31
CA GLY A 207 5.44 5.31 -5.39
C GLY A 207 4.69 4.59 -4.27
N TYR A 208 5.13 4.76 -3.03
CA TYR A 208 4.60 3.98 -1.91
C TYR A 208 3.23 4.48 -1.47
N PHE A 209 3.06 5.80 -1.34
CA PHE A 209 1.85 6.49 -0.87
C PHE A 209 1.21 5.82 0.34
N ASN A 210 2.04 5.26 1.22
CA ASN A 210 1.66 4.59 2.45
C ASN A 210 2.90 4.52 3.36
N PRO A 211 2.92 5.28 4.47
CA PRO A 211 4.08 5.33 5.35
C PRO A 211 4.47 3.99 5.99
N VAL A 212 3.49 3.14 6.34
CA VAL A 212 3.77 1.81 6.91
C VAL A 212 4.38 0.89 5.87
N LEU A 213 3.86 0.91 4.65
CA LEU A 213 4.40 0.10 3.55
C LEU A 213 5.85 0.49 3.25
N ALA A 214 6.10 1.78 3.03
CA ALA A 214 7.45 2.28 2.78
C ALA A 214 8.41 1.91 3.93
N THR A 215 7.95 2.08 5.18
CA THR A 215 8.77 1.74 6.35
C THR A 215 9.09 0.25 6.41
N SER A 216 8.11 -0.61 6.15
CA SER A 216 8.29 -2.05 6.25
C SER A 216 9.23 -2.58 5.16
N LEU A 217 9.16 -2.03 3.94
CA LEU A 217 9.94 -2.50 2.81
C LEU A 217 11.33 -1.88 2.71
N LYS A 218 11.49 -0.60 3.11
CA LYS A 218 12.68 0.19 2.74
C LYS A 218 13.36 0.95 3.89
N PHE A 219 12.81 0.96 5.11
CA PHE A 219 13.44 1.70 6.20
C PHE A 219 14.80 1.08 6.57
N GLY A 220 15.85 1.90 6.54
CA GLY A 220 17.21 1.47 6.85
C GLY A 220 17.96 0.82 5.67
N CYS A 221 17.37 0.76 4.49
CA CYS A 221 18.05 0.32 3.27
C CYS A 221 19.10 1.34 2.80
N MET A 222 20.11 0.86 2.08
CA MET A 222 21.20 1.74 1.61
C MET A 222 20.70 2.71 0.53
N GLY A 223 21.09 3.98 0.64
CA GLY A 223 20.81 5.01 -0.38
C GLY A 223 20.35 6.35 0.22
N HIS A 224 19.73 6.34 1.39
CA HIS A 224 19.33 7.54 2.12
C HIS A 224 19.35 7.33 3.64
N SER A 225 19.36 8.42 4.39
CA SER A 225 19.24 8.41 5.84
C SER A 225 17.82 8.04 6.31
N ALA A 226 17.70 7.66 7.58
CA ALA A 226 16.40 7.41 8.22
C ALA A 226 15.51 8.66 8.24
N TRP A 227 16.11 9.86 8.34
CA TRP A 227 15.35 11.11 8.33
C TRP A 227 14.80 11.43 6.95
N GLU A 228 15.59 11.23 5.89
CA GLU A 228 15.11 11.40 4.52
C GLU A 228 13.94 10.45 4.22
N HIS A 229 13.98 9.21 4.72
CA HIS A 229 12.85 8.28 4.65
C HIS A 229 11.59 8.85 5.30
N VAL A 230 11.71 9.37 6.53
CA VAL A 230 10.58 9.93 7.26
C VAL A 230 10.02 11.16 6.55
N PHE A 231 10.87 12.05 6.04
CA PHE A 231 10.42 13.21 5.25
C PHE A 231 9.66 12.82 4.00
N VAL A 232 10.21 11.91 3.21
CA VAL A 232 9.61 11.50 1.95
C VAL A 232 8.29 10.75 2.18
N TYR A 233 8.34 9.66 2.95
CA TYR A 233 7.23 8.69 2.99
C TYR A 233 6.22 8.95 4.10
N TRP A 234 6.59 9.64 5.18
CA TRP A 234 5.64 10.02 6.22
C TRP A 234 5.12 11.43 6.01
N PHE A 235 6.00 12.44 5.99
CA PHE A 235 5.56 13.82 5.86
C PHE A 235 4.97 14.12 4.47
N GLY A 236 5.55 13.57 3.40
CA GLY A 236 4.99 13.66 2.05
C GLY A 236 3.57 13.10 1.99
N ALA A 237 3.41 11.79 2.22
CA ALA A 237 2.11 11.11 2.11
C ALA A 237 1.06 11.68 3.08
N CYS A 238 1.38 11.86 4.37
CA CYS A 238 0.45 12.44 5.34
C CYS A 238 0.08 13.88 4.99
N GLY A 239 1.06 14.71 4.57
CA GLY A 239 0.80 16.08 4.13
C GLY A 239 -0.13 16.13 2.91
N GLY A 240 0.07 15.23 1.94
CA GLY A 240 -0.79 15.07 0.77
C GLY A 240 -2.24 14.72 1.13
N ALA A 241 -2.44 13.74 2.01
CA ALA A 241 -3.77 13.32 2.44
C ALA A 241 -4.50 14.42 3.24
N LEU A 242 -3.79 15.09 4.14
CA LEU A 242 -4.35 16.21 4.90
C LEU A 242 -4.68 17.40 4.00
N ALA A 243 -3.86 17.70 3.00
CA ALA A 243 -4.15 18.71 1.99
C ALA A 243 -5.41 18.36 1.19
N ALA A 244 -5.56 17.12 0.74
CA ALA A 244 -6.78 16.66 0.06
C ALA A 244 -8.03 16.83 0.94
N THR A 245 -7.94 16.46 2.22
CA THR A 245 -9.04 16.63 3.17
C THR A 245 -9.37 18.09 3.42
N ALA A 246 -8.37 18.97 3.55
CA ALA A 246 -8.58 20.42 3.68
C ALA A 246 -9.23 21.02 2.43
N LEU A 247 -8.76 20.64 1.23
CA LEU A 247 -9.33 21.09 -0.04
C LEU A 247 -10.78 20.63 -0.20
N TRP A 248 -11.10 19.39 0.20
CA TRP A 248 -12.46 18.84 0.12
C TRP A 248 -13.45 19.56 1.05
N ARG A 249 -12.99 20.11 2.17
CA ARG A 249 -13.83 20.88 3.10
C ARG A 249 -14.25 22.23 2.56
N ILE A 250 -13.52 22.79 1.59
CA ILE A 250 -13.85 24.09 0.99
C ILE A 250 -15.01 23.89 0.00
N PRO A 251 -16.23 24.40 0.28
CA PRO A 251 -17.40 24.11 -0.54
C PRO A 251 -17.24 24.52 -2.01
N GLN A 252 -16.56 25.63 -2.28
CA GLN A 252 -16.31 26.10 -3.65
C GLN A 252 -15.44 25.12 -4.44
N ILE A 253 -14.41 24.54 -3.80
CA ILE A 253 -13.51 23.58 -4.44
C ILE A 253 -14.25 22.27 -4.65
N ARG A 254 -14.88 21.72 -3.60
CA ARG A 254 -15.68 20.50 -3.68
C ARG A 254 -16.75 20.58 -4.77
N ASN A 255 -17.51 21.67 -4.81
CA ASN A 255 -18.56 21.85 -5.81
C ASN A 255 -17.97 21.93 -7.23
N ARG A 256 -16.79 22.52 -7.43
CA ARG A 256 -16.13 22.52 -8.76
C ARG A 256 -15.67 21.13 -9.15
N LEU A 257 -15.05 20.37 -8.24
CA LEU A 257 -14.56 19.02 -8.49
C LEU A 257 -15.69 18.05 -8.86
N VAL A 258 -16.82 18.14 -8.17
CA VAL A 258 -17.99 17.26 -8.36
C VAL A 258 -18.89 17.67 -9.53
N ARG A 259 -18.94 18.96 -9.89
CA ARG A 259 -19.83 19.48 -10.94
C ARG A 259 -19.41 19.12 -12.36
N SER A 260 -18.29 18.42 -12.55
CA SER A 260 -17.81 17.98 -13.88
C SER A 260 -18.79 17.07 -14.67
N LYS A 261 -19.97 16.75 -14.14
CA LYS A 261 -21.02 15.98 -14.84
C LYS A 261 -22.01 16.78 -15.71
N SER A 262 -22.02 18.12 -15.72
CA SER A 262 -23.07 18.88 -16.45
C SER A 262 -22.72 19.35 -17.87
N LYS A 263 -21.83 18.68 -18.61
CA LYS A 263 -21.43 19.12 -19.96
C LYS A 263 -21.38 18.03 -21.05
N PHE A 264 -21.94 16.86 -20.76
CA PHE A 264 -22.12 15.78 -21.74
C PHE A 264 -23.54 15.22 -21.61
N GLU A 265 -24.52 16.07 -21.93
CA GLU A 265 -25.82 15.66 -22.46
C GLU A 265 -25.93 16.20 -23.88
#